data_AF-W7ARU1-F1
#
_entry.id   AF-W7ARU1-F1
#
_cell.length_a   1.000
_cell.length_b   1.000
_cell.length_c   1.000
_cell.angle_alpha   90.00
_cell.angle_beta   90.00
_cell.angle_gamma   90.00
#
_symmetry.space_group_name_H-M   'P 1'
#
loop_
_entity.id
_entity.type
_entity.pdbx_description
1 polymer ?
#
loop_
_entity_poly.entity_id
_entity_poly.type
_entity_poly.pdbx_seq_one_letter_code
_entity_poly.pdbx_strand_id
1 'polypeptide(L)' 'MKQFATMLKIWRSPVILMGSIMIVSALFLWIGYLFPIFYFQETEPGWILTTLIGGILVLGFGFMWSWKERVNVKKRLK' A
#
# COMPACT_ATOMS: atom_id res chain seq x y z
N MET A 1 -13.23 -20.71 9.37
CA MET A 1 -13.96 -19.44 9.11
C MET A 1 -13.39 -18.21 9.83
N LYS A 2 -12.96 -18.27 11.11
CA LYS A 2 -12.43 -17.09 11.84
C LYS A 2 -11.22 -16.41 11.18
N GLN A 3 -10.31 -17.14 10.54
CA GLN A 3 -9.13 -16.56 9.88
C GLN A 3 -9.45 -15.67 8.65
N PHE A 4 -10.47 -16.02 7.87
CA PHE A 4 -10.91 -15.20 6.72
C PHE A 4 -11.50 -13.86 7.17
N ALA A 5 -12.26 -13.85 8.27
CA ALA A 5 -12.76 -12.60 8.85
C ALA A 5 -11.63 -11.70 9.36
N THR A 6 -10.56 -12.27 9.90
CA THR A 6 -9.38 -11.50 10.32
C THR A 6 -8.63 -10.91 9.12
N MET A 7 -8.51 -11.66 8.02
CA MET A 7 -7.93 -11.16 6.76
C MET A 7 -8.73 -9.98 6.20
N LEU A 8 -10.06 -10.05 6.17
CA LEU A 8 -10.92 -8.94 5.72
C LEU A 8 -10.78 -7.69 6.59
N LYS A 9 -10.56 -7.86 7.91
CA LYS A 9 -10.39 -6.74 8.84
C LYS A 9 -9.07 -5.99 8.62
N ILE A 10 -8.04 -6.68 8.14
CA ILE A 10 -6.73 -6.09 7.81
C ILE A 10 -6.86 -5.19 6.58
N TRP A 11 -7.62 -5.64 5.58
CA TRP A 11 -7.95 -4.85 4.39
C TRP A 11 -8.77 -3.58 4.68
N ARG A 12 -9.45 -3.50 5.84
CA ARG A 12 -10.11 -2.27 6.31
C ARG A 12 -9.18 -1.29 7.01
N SER A 13 -7.90 -1.62 7.20
CA SER A 13 -6.94 -0.67 7.75
C SER A 13 -6.75 0.49 6.77
N PRO A 14 -6.98 1.75 7.19
CA PRO A 14 -6.84 2.91 6.31
C PRO A 14 -5.42 3.01 5.75
N VAL A 15 -4.42 2.53 6.49
CA VAL A 15 -3.01 2.49 6.06
C VAL A 15 -2.81 1.51 4.89
N ILE A 16 -3.41 0.32 4.96
CA ILE A 16 -3.27 -0.68 3.89
C ILE A 16 -4.02 -0.23 2.64
N LEU A 17 -5.22 0.36 2.83
CA LEU A 17 -5.99 0.94 1.73
C LEU A 17 -5.21 2.06 1.03
N MET A 18 -4.64 3.00 1.80
CA MET A 18 -3.82 4.09 1.26
C MET A 18 -2.61 3.57 0.49
N GLY A 19 -1.89 2.60 1.05
CA GLY A 19 -0.74 1.97 0.39
C GLY A 19 -1.12 1.30 -0.94
N SER A 20 -2.28 0.63 -0.99
CA SER A 20 -2.80 0.05 -2.24
C SER A 20 -3.14 1.13 -3.27
N ILE A 21 -3.77 2.24 -2.88
CA ILE A 21 -4.08 3.35 -3.79
C ILE A 21 -2.80 3.97 -4.34
N MET A 22 -1.76 4.14 -3.51
CA MET A 22 -0.47 4.67 -3.96
C MET A 22 0.21 3.75 -4.97
N ILE A 23 0.18 2.43 -4.76
CA ILE A 23 0.74 1.45 -5.71
C ILE A 23 -0.02 1.51 -7.04
N VAL A 24 -1.35 1.54 -6.99
CA VAL A 24 -2.17 1.65 -8.20
C VAL A 24 -1.88 2.96 -8.94
N SER A 25 -1.73 4.08 -8.22
CA SER A 25 -1.38 5.38 -8.80
C SER A 25 0.01 5.35 -9.44
N ALA A 26 1.00 4.72 -8.81
CA ALA A 26 2.34 4.54 -9.38
C ALA A 26 2.30 3.71 -10.67
N LEU A 27 1.45 2.66 -10.74
CA LEU A 27 1.24 1.89 -11.97
C LEU A 27 0.61 2.72 -13.08
N PHE A 28 -0.40 3.54 -12.76
CA PHE A 28 -1.00 4.45 -13.74
C PHE A 28 0.01 5.49 -14.26
N LEU A 29 0.83 6.06 -13.38
CA LEU A 29 1.91 6.96 -13.77
C LEU A 29 2.95 6.26 -14.66
N TRP A 30 3.28 5.00 -14.35
CA TRP A 30 4.23 4.21 -15.13
C TRP A 30 3.67 3.86 -16.53
N ILE A 31 2.40 3.51 -16.62
CA ILE A 31 1.71 3.28 -17.91
C ILE A 31 1.62 4.60 -18.70
N GLY A 32 1.30 5.72 -18.03
CA GLY A 32 1.27 7.05 -18.63
C GLY A 32 2.64 7.53 -19.12
N TYR A 33 3.73 7.03 -18.53
CA TYR A 33 5.09 7.27 -19.02
C TYR A 33 5.41 6.43 -20.27
N LEU A 34 4.90 5.19 -20.36
CA LEU A 34 5.13 4.29 -21.51
C LEU A 34 4.32 4.68 -22.76
N PHE A 35 3.10 5.18 -22.59
CA PHE A 35 2.30 5.74 -23.68
C PHE A 35 2.52 7.26 -23.67
N PRO A 36 3.24 7.85 -24.64
CA PRO A 36 3.59 9.27 -24.64
C PRO A 36 2.35 10.16 -24.88
N ILE A 37 1.48 10.20 -23.88
CA ILE A 37 0.38 11.13 -23.75
C ILE A 37 1.02 12.44 -23.28
N PHE A 38 0.76 13.53 -23.99
CA PHE A 38 1.38 14.84 -23.78
C PHE A 38 1.41 15.30 -22.30
N TYR A 39 0.41 14.90 -21.51
CA TYR A 39 0.29 15.20 -20.08
C TYR A 39 1.37 14.56 -19.18
N PHE A 40 1.92 13.39 -19.55
CA PHE A 40 2.88 12.66 -18.73
C PHE A 40 4.34 12.86 -19.15
N GLN A 41 4.59 13.56 -20.26
CA GLN A 41 5.96 13.85 -20.72
C GLN A 41 6.72 14.81 -19.79
N GLU A 42 6.00 15.67 -19.06
CA GLU A 42 6.59 16.55 -18.03
C GLU A 42 6.72 15.86 -16.66
N THR A 43 6.14 14.67 -16.49
CA THR A 43 6.22 13.95 -15.22
C THR A 43 7.61 13.35 -15.07
N GLU A 44 8.41 13.93 -14.18
CA GLU A 44 9.75 13.41 -13.92
C GLU A 44 9.67 11.96 -13.43
N PRO A 45 10.53 11.05 -13.95
CA PRO A 45 10.53 9.65 -13.51
C PRO A 45 10.77 9.49 -11.99
N GLY A 46 11.33 10.52 -11.34
CA GLY A 46 11.42 10.61 -9.88
C GLY A 46 10.08 10.57 -9.15
N TRP A 47 9.00 11.15 -9.71
CA TRP A 47 7.66 11.10 -9.11
C TRP A 47 7.06 9.69 -9.14
N ILE A 48 7.33 8.94 -10.20
CA ILE A 48 6.90 7.54 -10.33
C ILE A 48 7.60 6.69 -9.27
N LEU A 49 8.92 6.86 -9.16
CA LEU A 49 9.75 6.11 -8.21
C LEU A 49 9.39 6.43 -6.75
N THR A 50 9.22 7.70 -6.41
CA THR A 50 8.85 8.14 -5.05
C THR A 50 7.46 7.66 -4.64
N THR A 51 6.49 7.70 -5.56
CA THR A 51 5.14 7.16 -5.31
C THR A 51 5.16 5.65 -5.10
N LEU A 52 5.98 4.92 -5.88
CA LEU A 52 6.17 3.48 -5.74
C LEU A 52 6.81 3.12 -4.38
N ILE A 53 7.92 3.78 -4.04
CA ILE A 53 8.63 3.56 -2.75
C ILE A 53 7.71 3.92 -1.58
N GLY A 54 7.01 5.05 -1.66
CA GLY A 54 6.04 5.47 -0.66
C GLY A 54 4.93 4.44 -0.45
N GLY A 55 4.34 3.93 -1.54
CA GLY A 55 3.34 2.87 -1.47
C GLY A 55 3.85 1.59 -0.81
N ILE A 56 5.05 1.15 -1.15
CA ILE A 56 5.71 -0.03 -0.54
C ILE A 56 5.92 0.18 0.96
N LEU A 57 6.44 1.34 1.36
CA LEU A 57 6.67 1.66 2.77
C LEU A 57 5.36 1.70 3.57
N VAL A 58 4.34 2.38 3.05
CA VAL A 58 3.02 2.47 3.70
C VAL A 58 2.40 1.09 3.87
N LEU A 59 2.45 0.23 2.85
CA LEU A 59 2.00 -1.16 2.97
C LEU A 59 2.83 -1.93 4.00
N GLY A 60 4.16 -1.80 3.96
CA GLY A 60 5.08 -2.42 4.92
C GLY A 60 4.74 -2.06 6.36
N PHE A 61 4.56 -0.77 6.65
CA PHE A 61 4.12 -0.30 7.96
C PHE A 61 2.72 -0.78 8.33
N GLY A 62 1.76 -0.78 7.40
CA GLY A 62 0.42 -1.31 7.62
C GLY A 62 0.42 -2.78 8.02
N PHE A 63 1.23 -3.60 7.35
CA PHE A 63 1.41 -5.02 7.69
C PHE A 63 2.15 -5.22 9.01
N MET A 64 3.23 -4.47 9.26
CA MET A 64 3.96 -4.53 10.53
C MET A 64 3.07 -4.16 11.71
N TRP A 65 2.26 -3.11 11.57
CA TRP A 65 1.31 -2.68 12.59
C TRP A 65 0.28 -3.77 12.87
N SER A 66 -0.33 -4.31 11.81
CA SER A 66 -1.29 -5.40 11.92
C SER A 66 -0.69 -6.66 12.57
N TRP A 67 0.56 -6.97 12.27
CA TRP A 67 1.26 -8.09 12.88
C TRP A 67 1.53 -7.85 14.37
N LYS A 68 2.03 -6.65 14.73
CA LYS A 68 2.23 -6.23 16.13
C LYS A 68 0.93 -6.32 16.94
N GLU A 69 -0.19 -5.87 16.36
CA GLU A 69 -1.52 -5.95 16.96
C GLU A 69 -1.87 -7.42 17.29
N ARG A 70 -1.69 -8.34 16.34
CA ARG A 70 -1.96 -9.77 16.54
C ARG A 70 -1.07 -10.40 17.62
N VAL A 71 0.21 -10.03 17.68
CA VAL A 71 1.14 -10.52 18.71
C VAL A 71 0.76 -10.00 20.10
N ASN A 72 0.38 -8.72 20.21
CA ASN A 72 -0.06 -8.13 21.46
C ASN A 72 -1.38 -8.71 21.97
N VAL A 73 -2.35 -8.97 21.09
CA VAL A 73 -3.61 -9.63 21.47
C VAL A 73 -3.35 -11.04 22.00
N LYS A 74 -2.45 -11.81 21.35
CA LYS A 74 -2.04 -13.13 21.85
C LYS A 74 -1.37 -13.07 23.22
N LYS A 75 -0.60 -12.01 23.51
CA LYS A 75 0.04 -11.81 24.82
C LYS A 75 -0.95 -11.41 25.92
N ARG A 76 -2.03 -10.69 25.60
CA ARG A 76 -3.07 -10.29 26.59
C ARG A 76 -4.03 -11.42 26.97
N LEU A 77 -4.09 -12.49 26.18
CA LEU A 77 -4.95 -13.66 26.42
C LEU A 77 -4.24 -14.78 27.20
N LYS A 78 -3.01 -14.54 27.64
CA LYS A 78 -2.17 -15.46 28.41
C LYS A 78 -1.93 -14.88 29.79
#